data_AF-A0A8C9PMA2-F1
#
_entry.id   AF-A0A8C9PMA2-F1
#
_cell.length_a   1.000
_cell.length_b   1.000
_cell.length_c   1.000
_cell.angle_alpha   90.00
_cell.angle_beta   90.00
_cell.angle_gamma   90.00
#
_symmetry.space_group_name_H-M   'P 1'
#
loop_
_entity.id
_entity.type
_entity.pdbx_description
1 polymer ?
#
loop_
_entity_poly.entity_id
_entity_poly.type
_entity_poly.pdbx_seq_one_letter_code
_entity_poly.pdbx_strand_id
1 'polypeptide(L)'
;MERISHVAVSENNLSLPKMTEKDGCFQTGYNRDNCPVRITSGLLEFQVYLRCIRNKFQEGNNRDRAEHVQFSSKALIEILKQEVKDPNKIVFPSPTANIHLLAKLESQNDWQKVMTMQLILSNFEDFLQFTLRAVRKA
;
A
#
# COMPACT_ATOMS: atom_id res chain seq x y z
N MET A 1 20.86 9.85 18.28
CA MET A 1 19.70 9.52 19.13
C MET A 1 18.96 8.38 18.44
N GLU A 2 19.29 7.15 18.81
CA GLU A 2 18.78 5.91 18.23
C GLU A 2 17.28 5.79 18.53
N ARG A 3 16.45 5.69 17.48
CA ARG A 3 15.11 5.12 17.60
C ARG A 3 15.23 3.62 17.35
N ILE A 4 15.51 2.88 18.41
CA ILE A 4 15.26 1.44 18.42
C ILE A 4 13.74 1.28 18.56
N SER A 5 13.02 1.22 17.44
CA SER A 5 11.67 0.64 17.44
C SER A 5 11.81 -0.84 17.12
N HIS A 6 11.71 -1.66 18.17
CA HIS A 6 11.55 -3.12 18.14
C HIS A 6 10.29 -3.57 17.37
N VAL A 7 10.16 -3.19 16.10
CA VAL A 7 9.31 -3.93 15.18
C VAL A 7 10.24 -4.92 14.50
N ALA A 8 10.54 -6.02 15.19
CA ALA A 8 11.02 -7.21 14.51
C ALA A 8 9.87 -7.68 13.60
N VAL A 9 9.85 -7.16 12.38
CA VAL A 9 8.96 -7.54 11.27
C VAL A 9 9.35 -8.94 10.79
N SER A 10 9.33 -9.93 11.67
CA SER A 10 9.64 -11.34 11.31
C SER A 10 8.45 -12.27 11.51
N GLU A 11 7.46 -11.92 12.34
CA GLU A 11 6.24 -12.75 12.48
C GLU A 11 5.17 -12.41 11.43
N ASN A 12 5.20 -11.20 10.87
CA ASN A 12 4.22 -10.78 9.87
C ASN A 12 4.76 -10.99 8.45
N ASN A 13 4.69 -12.24 7.95
CA ASN A 13 4.82 -12.62 6.52
C ASN A 13 3.76 -11.92 5.63
N LEU A 14 3.74 -10.59 5.57
CA LEU A 14 2.87 -9.78 4.72
C LEU A 14 3.70 -9.30 3.54
N SER A 15 3.26 -9.63 2.33
CA SER A 15 3.87 -9.14 1.10
C SER A 15 3.36 -7.73 0.80
N LEU A 16 3.83 -6.73 1.56
CA LEU A 16 3.45 -5.33 1.33
C LEU A 16 4.18 -4.75 0.11
N PRO A 17 3.50 -3.93 -0.71
CA PRO A 17 4.13 -3.27 -1.84
C PRO A 17 5.30 -2.38 -1.40
N LYS A 18 6.46 -2.54 -2.05
CA LYS A 18 7.67 -1.74 -1.84
C LYS A 18 8.24 -1.25 -3.16
N MET A 19 8.90 -0.09 -3.13
CA MET A 19 9.69 0.43 -4.24
C MET A 19 11.09 -0.16 -4.22
N THR A 20 11.60 -0.50 -5.40
CA THR A 20 12.95 -1.01 -5.64
C THR A 20 13.62 -0.22 -6.77
N GLU A 21 14.94 -0.26 -6.87
CA GLU A 21 15.67 0.50 -7.90
C GLU A 21 15.23 0.15 -9.32
N LYS A 22 14.84 -1.11 -9.55
CA LYS A 22 14.36 -1.61 -10.85
C LYS A 22 13.05 -0.96 -11.30
N ASP A 23 12.28 -0.44 -10.36
CA ASP A 23 11.02 0.24 -10.64
C ASP A 23 11.24 1.64 -11.24
N GLY A 24 12.46 2.17 -11.16
CA GLY A 24 12.83 3.44 -11.76
C GLY A 24 12.10 4.63 -11.14
N CYS A 25 11.72 4.55 -9.86
CA CYS A 25 11.07 5.66 -9.14
C CYS A 25 12.03 6.50 -8.29
N PHE A 26 13.30 6.10 -8.19
CA PHE A 26 14.32 6.83 -7.46
C PHE A 26 14.94 7.93 -8.32
N GLN A 27 15.58 8.91 -7.66
CA GLN A 27 16.19 10.06 -8.35
C GLN A 27 17.21 9.63 -9.40
N THR A 28 18.07 8.68 -9.06
CA THR A 28 18.97 8.04 -10.01
C THR A 28 18.24 6.88 -10.68
N GLY A 29 18.25 6.85 -12.01
CA GLY A 29 17.58 5.81 -12.77
C GLY A 29 16.07 5.99 -12.92
N TYR A 30 15.57 7.23 -12.81
CA TYR A 30 14.15 7.51 -13.02
C TYR A 30 13.70 7.05 -14.42
N ASN A 31 12.63 6.27 -14.47
CA ASN A 31 12.08 5.71 -15.70
C ASN A 31 10.59 6.07 -15.82
N ARG A 32 10.27 6.92 -16.79
CA ARG A 32 8.90 7.40 -17.07
C ARG A 32 7.93 6.32 -17.52
N ASP A 33 8.42 5.17 -17.99
CA ASP A 33 7.57 4.07 -18.45
C ASP A 33 7.31 3.07 -17.32
N ASN A 34 8.30 2.82 -16.46
CA ASN A 34 8.19 1.82 -15.38
C ASN A 34 7.64 2.40 -14.08
N CYS A 35 8.02 3.63 -13.73
CA CYS A 35 7.65 4.18 -12.42
C CYS A 35 6.14 4.39 -12.26
N PRO A 36 5.42 5.00 -13.22
CA PRO A 36 3.96 5.12 -13.13
C PRO A 36 3.25 3.76 -13.04
N VAL A 37 3.76 2.75 -13.77
CA VAL A 37 3.25 1.37 -13.70
C VAL A 37 3.42 0.81 -12.29
N ARG A 38 4.63 0.95 -11.70
CA ARG A 38 4.89 0.43 -10.36
C ARG A 38 4.04 1.12 -9.30
N ILE A 39 3.95 2.44 -9.33
CA ILE A 39 3.15 3.24 -8.38
C ILE A 39 1.69 2.77 -8.46
N THR A 40 1.12 2.75 -9.67
CA THR A 40 -0.28 2.38 -9.89
C THR A 40 -0.57 0.97 -9.42
N SER A 41 0.29 0.01 -9.77
CA SER A 41 0.16 -1.39 -9.34
C SER A 41 0.24 -1.53 -7.81
N GLY A 42 1.20 -0.86 -7.17
CA GLY A 42 1.36 -0.91 -5.71
C GLY A 42 0.17 -0.30 -4.97
N LEU A 43 -0.40 0.81 -5.46
CA LEU A 43 -1.60 1.39 -4.88
C LEU A 43 -2.82 0.47 -5.04
N LEU A 44 -2.94 -0.23 -6.18
CA LEU A 44 -3.97 -1.26 -6.37
C LEU A 44 -3.81 -2.41 -5.37
N GLU A 45 -2.60 -2.89 -5.15
CA GLU A 45 -2.31 -3.88 -4.12
C GLU A 45 -2.71 -3.37 -2.72
N PHE A 46 -2.39 -2.12 -2.38
CA PHE A 46 -2.78 -1.51 -1.11
C PHE A 46 -4.30 -1.43 -0.88
N GLN A 47 -5.12 -1.38 -1.93
CA GLN A 47 -6.60 -1.36 -1.79
C GLN A 47 -7.14 -2.57 -1.03
N VAL A 48 -6.46 -3.70 -1.13
CA VAL A 48 -6.79 -4.93 -0.40
C VAL A 48 -6.63 -4.71 1.10
N TYR A 49 -5.45 -4.24 1.50
CA TYR A 49 -5.10 -4.03 2.90
C TYR A 49 -5.97 -2.92 3.53
N LEU A 50 -6.20 -1.83 2.82
CA LEU A 50 -7.07 -0.74 3.28
C LEU A 50 -8.51 -1.20 3.48
N ARG A 51 -9.01 -2.08 2.59
CA ARG A 51 -10.34 -2.69 2.76
C ARG A 51 -10.41 -3.57 4.01
N CYS A 52 -9.37 -4.37 4.27
CA CYS A 52 -9.30 -5.20 5.47
C CYS A 52 -9.30 -4.35 6.75
N ILE A 53 -8.52 -3.26 6.78
CA ILE A 53 -8.50 -2.31 7.91
C ILE A 53 -9.87 -1.66 8.10
N ARG A 54 -10.46 -1.12 7.03
CA ARG A 54 -11.80 -0.53 7.08
C ARG A 54 -12.83 -1.49 7.67
N ASN A 55 -12.82 -2.75 7.23
CA ASN A 55 -13.77 -3.76 7.70
C ASN A 55 -13.63 -4.11 9.19
N LYS A 56 -12.54 -3.71 9.87
CA LYS A 56 -12.41 -3.85 11.33
C LYS A 56 -13.22 -2.80 12.09
N PHE A 57 -13.53 -1.67 11.47
CA PHE A 57 -14.33 -0.61 12.09
C PHE A 57 -15.79 -0.77 11.65
N GLN A 58 -16.64 -1.21 12.58
CA GLN A 58 -18.06 -1.43 12.32
C GLN A 58 -18.80 -0.11 12.11
N GLU A 59 -18.48 0.92 12.90
CA GLU A 59 -19.11 2.25 12.87
C GLU A 59 -18.22 3.34 13.50
N GLY A 60 -18.64 4.60 13.37
CA GLY A 60 -18.02 5.77 13.99
C GLY A 60 -16.82 6.35 13.23
N ASN A 61 -16.21 7.40 13.81
CA ASN A 61 -15.20 8.23 13.15
C ASN A 61 -14.01 7.46 12.55
N ASN A 62 -13.59 6.35 13.16
CA ASN A 62 -12.48 5.55 12.63
C ASN A 62 -12.88 4.81 11.35
N ARG A 63 -14.14 4.39 11.23
CA ARG A 63 -14.68 3.82 9.99
C ARG A 63 -14.68 4.87 8.89
N ASP A 64 -15.22 6.05 9.16
CA ASP A 64 -15.31 7.13 8.17
C ASP A 64 -13.92 7.56 7.67
N ARG A 65 -12.95 7.64 8.58
CA ARG A 65 -11.54 7.92 8.23
C ARG A 65 -10.94 6.81 7.37
N ALA A 66 -11.15 5.54 7.72
CA ALA A 66 -10.65 4.42 6.93
C ALA A 66 -11.31 4.35 5.55
N GLU A 67 -12.60 4.64 5.45
CA GLU A 67 -13.31 4.78 4.18
C GLU A 67 -12.72 5.92 3.36
N HIS A 68 -12.52 7.10 3.95
CA HIS A 68 -11.96 8.24 3.26
C HIS A 68 -10.56 7.94 2.70
N VAL A 69 -9.66 7.33 3.49
CA VAL A 69 -8.33 6.91 3.01
C VAL A 69 -8.43 5.94 1.84
N GLN A 70 -9.34 4.96 1.91
CA GLN A 70 -9.55 4.01 0.83
C GLN A 70 -10.11 4.68 -0.44
N PHE A 71 -11.10 5.56 -0.32
CA PHE A 71 -11.70 6.23 -1.47
C PHE A 71 -10.73 7.23 -2.12
N SER A 72 -10.03 8.03 -1.33
CA SER A 72 -9.04 8.99 -1.83
C SER A 72 -7.88 8.28 -2.54
N SER A 73 -7.45 7.12 -2.03
CA SER A 73 -6.43 6.31 -2.72
C SER A 73 -6.93 5.68 -4.02
N LYS A 74 -8.22 5.31 -4.14
CA LYS A 74 -8.80 4.90 -5.42
C LYS A 74 -8.82 6.04 -6.43
N ALA A 75 -9.21 7.24 -6.02
CA ALA A 75 -9.19 8.41 -6.89
C ALA A 75 -7.76 8.69 -7.39
N LEU A 76 -6.76 8.60 -6.50
CA LEU A 76 -5.35 8.73 -6.88
C LEU A 76 -4.91 7.67 -7.92
N ILE A 77 -5.36 6.42 -7.78
CA ILE A 77 -5.09 5.36 -8.76
C ILE A 77 -5.65 5.73 -10.13
N GLU A 78 -6.89 6.23 -10.21
CA GLU A 78 -7.50 6.60 -11.49
C GLU A 78 -6.77 7.78 -12.15
N ILE A 79 -6.28 8.74 -11.37
CA ILE A 79 -5.42 9.82 -11.88
C ILE A 79 -4.11 9.24 -12.44
N LEU A 80 -3.41 8.40 -11.67
CA LEU A 80 -2.11 7.86 -12.06
C LEU A 80 -2.18 6.90 -13.25
N LYS A 81 -3.31 6.20 -13.46
CA LYS A 81 -3.54 5.39 -14.66
C LYS A 81 -3.44 6.20 -15.95
N GLN A 82 -3.78 7.49 -15.92
CA GLN A 82 -3.68 8.37 -17.09
C GLN A 82 -2.22 8.66 -17.47
N GLU A 83 -1.30 8.55 -16.52
CA GLU A 83 0.14 8.73 -16.71
C GLU A 83 0.85 7.44 -17.19
N VAL A 84 0.14 6.31 -17.20
CA VAL A 84 0.68 5.02 -17.64
C VAL A 84 0.53 4.88 -19.16
N LYS A 85 1.65 4.89 -19.88
CA LYS A 85 1.66 4.73 -21.36
C LYS A 85 1.11 3.39 -21.84
N ASP A 86 1.40 2.31 -21.12
CA ASP A 86 0.94 0.96 -21.45
C ASP A 86 0.17 0.36 -20.25
N PRO A 87 -1.16 0.53 -20.20
CA PRO A 87 -1.98 0.04 -19.10
C PRO A 87 -1.93 -1.48 -18.91
N ASN A 88 -1.53 -2.24 -19.93
CA ASN A 88 -1.43 -3.71 -19.84
C ASN A 88 -0.31 -4.16 -18.91
N LYS A 89 0.65 -3.28 -18.60
CA LYS A 89 1.73 -3.54 -17.64
C LYS A 89 1.31 -3.34 -16.20
N ILE A 90 0.13 -2.78 -15.94
CA ILE A 90 -0.38 -2.61 -14.58
C ILE A 90 -0.68 -3.99 -13.99
N VAL A 91 -0.07 -4.29 -12.85
CA VAL A 91 -0.29 -5.53 -12.11
C VAL A 91 -1.47 -5.33 -11.17
N PHE A 92 -2.50 -6.15 -11.35
CA PHE A 92 -3.67 -6.16 -10.48
C PHE A 92 -3.51 -7.19 -9.36
N PRO A 93 -3.96 -6.89 -8.13
CA PRO A 93 -3.91 -7.86 -7.05
C PRO A 93 -4.76 -9.09 -7.38
N SER A 94 -4.19 -10.27 -7.14
CA SER A 94 -4.94 -11.52 -7.24
C SER A 94 -6.10 -11.54 -6.24
N PRO A 95 -7.32 -11.96 -6.61
CA PRO A 95 -8.43 -12.15 -5.68
C PRO A 95 -8.06 -13.04 -4.47
N THR A 96 -7.15 -14.00 -4.66
CA THR A 96 -6.69 -14.94 -3.63
C THR A 96 -5.84 -14.28 -2.55
N ALA A 97 -5.16 -13.17 -2.86
CA ALA A 97 -4.35 -12.43 -1.89
C ALA A 97 -5.23 -11.85 -0.75
N ASN A 98 -6.45 -11.43 -1.07
CA ASN A 98 -7.42 -10.93 -0.08
C ASN A 98 -7.83 -12.00 0.91
N ILE A 99 -8.05 -13.22 0.42
CA ILE A 99 -8.51 -14.36 1.22
C ILE A 99 -7.44 -14.75 2.23
N HIS A 100 -6.19 -14.90 1.79
CA HIS A 100 -5.08 -15.23 2.69
C HIS A 100 -4.80 -14.13 3.72
N LEU A 101 -4.87 -12.86 3.30
CA LEU A 101 -4.70 -11.73 4.21
C LEU A 101 -5.79 -11.71 5.28
N LEU A 102 -7.06 -11.90 4.89
CA LEU A 102 -8.18 -11.90 5.80
C LEU A 102 -8.07 -13.05 6.81
N ALA A 103 -7.83 -14.27 6.33
CA ALA A 103 -7.64 -15.45 7.18
C ALA A 103 -6.51 -15.23 8.21
N LYS A 104 -5.40 -14.61 7.78
CA LYS A 104 -4.29 -14.27 8.68
C LYS A 104 -4.66 -13.23 9.73
N LEU A 105 -5.41 -12.19 9.35
CA LEU A 105 -5.89 -11.17 10.29
C LEU A 105 -6.93 -11.72 11.27
N GLU A 106 -7.66 -12.77 10.90
CA GLU A 106 -8.63 -13.44 11.75
C GLU A 106 -7.96 -14.39 12.76
N SER A 107 -6.88 -15.07 12.37
CA SER A 107 -6.13 -15.97 13.25
C SER A 107 -5.27 -15.26 14.31
N GLN A 108 -5.06 -13.94 14.17
CA GLN A 108 -4.25 -13.14 15.08
C GLN A 108 -5.00 -12.78 16.37
N ASN A 109 -4.26 -12.64 17.48
CA ASN A 109 -4.80 -12.00 18.68
C ASN A 109 -4.91 -10.47 18.50
N ASP A 110 -5.57 -9.79 19.44
CA ASP A 110 -5.88 -8.36 19.26
C ASP A 110 -4.64 -7.46 19.22
N TRP A 111 -3.61 -7.76 20.02
CA TRP A 111 -2.33 -7.06 19.96
C TRP A 111 -1.66 -7.22 18.58
N GLN A 112 -1.63 -8.46 18.07
CA GLN A 112 -1.07 -8.76 16.75
C GLN A 112 -1.85 -8.07 15.62
N LYS A 113 -3.18 -7.96 15.73
CA LYS A 113 -4.01 -7.20 14.77
C LYS A 113 -3.62 -5.73 14.78
N VAL A 114 -3.47 -5.11 15.95
CA VAL A 114 -3.05 -3.70 16.07
C VAL A 114 -1.68 -3.48 15.44
N MET A 115 -0.70 -4.31 15.77
CA MET A 115 0.65 -4.23 15.18
C MET A 115 0.63 -4.43 13.66
N THR A 116 -0.20 -5.34 13.17
CA THR A 116 -0.35 -5.59 11.73
C THR A 116 -0.96 -4.38 11.01
N MET A 117 -2.01 -3.78 11.57
CA MET A 117 -2.61 -2.57 11.01
C MET A 117 -1.60 -1.41 10.98
N GLN A 118 -0.85 -1.22 12.07
CA GLN A 118 0.20 -0.20 12.12
C GLN A 118 1.27 -0.43 11.04
N LEU A 119 1.75 -1.66 10.87
CA LEU A 119 2.73 -2.01 9.85
C LEU A 119 2.23 -1.70 8.42
N ILE A 120 0.97 -2.05 8.13
CA ILE A 120 0.33 -1.76 6.84
C ILE A 120 0.27 -0.24 6.61
N LEU A 121 -0.22 0.52 7.60
CA LEU A 121 -0.40 1.97 7.48
C LEU A 121 0.94 2.70 7.33
N SER A 122 1.97 2.30 8.09
CA SER A 122 3.32 2.86 7.95
C SER A 122 3.92 2.57 6.57
N ASN A 123 3.79 1.34 6.05
CA ASN A 123 4.27 1.03 4.70
C ASN A 123 3.48 1.78 3.62
N PHE A 124 2.18 1.97 3.82
CA PHE A 124 1.35 2.74 2.90
C PHE A 124 1.76 4.21 2.87
N GLU A 125 2.00 4.81 4.05
CA GLU A 125 2.54 6.17 4.16
C GLU A 125 3.88 6.30 3.44
N ASP A 126 4.84 5.41 3.72
CA ASP A 126 6.15 5.41 3.07
C ASP A 126 6.02 5.32 1.54
N PHE A 127 5.15 4.42 1.06
CA PHE A 127 4.89 4.26 -0.38
C PHE A 127 4.29 5.53 -1.01
N LEU A 128 3.38 6.23 -0.32
CA LEU A 128 2.84 7.51 -0.76
C LEU A 128 3.89 8.61 -0.77
N GLN A 129 4.80 8.64 0.20
CA GLN A 129 5.91 9.59 0.21
C GLN A 129 6.85 9.37 -0.99
N PHE A 130 7.16 8.12 -1.34
CA PHE A 130 7.91 7.80 -2.56
C PHE A 130 7.16 8.21 -3.83
N THR A 131 5.86 7.90 -3.89
CA THR A 131 4.99 8.30 -5.00
C THR A 131 5.03 9.81 -5.24
N LEU A 132 4.86 10.61 -4.18
CA LEU A 132 4.91 12.06 -4.26
C LEU A 132 6.28 12.57 -4.76
N ARG A 133 7.38 11.97 -4.29
CA ARG A 133 8.73 12.33 -4.75
C ARG A 133 8.93 12.03 -6.23
N ALA A 134 8.45 10.88 -6.70
CA ALA A 134 8.55 10.48 -8.10
C ALA A 134 7.71 11.38 -9.02
N VAL A 135 6.46 11.66 -8.65
CA VAL A 135 5.55 12.50 -9.46
C VAL A 135 6.05 13.95 -9.57
N ARG A 136 6.67 14.50 -8.52
CA ARG A 136 7.30 15.85 -8.59
C ARG A 136 8.46 15.97 -9.59
N LYS A 137 8.95 14.85 -10.11
CA LYS A 137 10.06 14.78 -11.07
C LYS A 137 9.60 14.38 -12.49
N ALA A 138 8.34 13.99 -12.65
CA ALA A 138 7.75 13.63 -13.94
C ALA A 138 7.68 14.84 -14.88
#